data_AF-A0ABD0WRF4-F1
#
_entry.id   AF-A0ABD0WRF4-F1
#
_cell.length_a   1.000
_cell.length_b   1.000
_cell.length_c   1.000
_cell.angle_alpha   90.00
_cell.angle_beta   90.00
_cell.angle_gamma   90.00
#
_symmetry.space_group_name_H-M   'P 1'
#
loop_
_entity.id
_entity.type
_entity.pdbx_description
1 polymer ?
#
loop_
_entity_poly.entity_id
_entity_poly.type
_entity_poly.pdbx_seq_one_letter_code
_entity_poly.pdbx_strand_id
1 'polypeptide(L)'
;MKMDQTFPLLRREIVEAGPLVKIPEGAVASSFTERQFFAEFNRIATTNLENYFFGAVDFYTPCFVTIFKSKKGSVGEKLAEIVQLIDSRKPNVTAVHPCSPRPLCSTW
;
A
#
# COMPACT_ATOMS: atom_id res chain seq x y z
N MET A 1 52.13 -16.94 5.25
CA MET A 1 51.16 -16.06 4.56
C MET A 1 49.92 -15.95 5.44
N LYS A 2 49.53 -14.74 5.85
CA LYS A 2 48.40 -14.47 6.77
C LYS A 2 47.15 -14.18 5.94
N MET A 3 46.16 -15.06 5.94
CA MET A 3 44.88 -14.91 5.22
C MET A 3 43.87 -14.04 6.00
N ASP A 4 44.08 -13.83 7.30
CA ASP A 4 43.12 -13.18 8.20
C ASP A 4 42.95 -11.67 7.95
N GLN A 5 43.81 -11.07 7.12
CA GLN A 5 43.75 -9.65 6.77
C GLN A 5 43.23 -9.39 5.35
N THR A 6 43.12 -10.44 4.52
CA THR A 6 42.73 -10.28 3.11
C THR A 6 41.24 -9.99 2.96
N PHE A 7 40.38 -10.69 3.71
CA PHE A 7 38.93 -10.47 3.64
C PHE A 7 38.44 -9.13 4.21
N PRO A 8 38.93 -8.66 5.38
CA PRO A 8 38.53 -7.36 5.92
C PRO A 8 38.94 -6.19 5.02
N LEU A 9 40.12 -6.27 4.40
CA LEU A 9 40.62 -5.22 3.50
C LEU A 9 39.83 -5.16 2.20
N LEU A 10 39.49 -6.30 1.60
CA LEU A 10 38.62 -6.35 0.42
C LEU A 10 37.21 -5.81 0.72
N ARG A 11 36.66 -6.12 1.90
CA ARG A 11 35.35 -5.60 2.31
C ARG A 11 35.37 -4.09 2.49
N ARG A 12 36.46 -3.54 3.00
CA ARG A 12 36.67 -2.10 3.12
C ARG A 12 36.88 -1.44 1.76
N GLU A 13 37.64 -2.05 0.86
CA GLU A 13 37.83 -1.57 -0.51
C GLU A 13 36.52 -1.57 -1.32
N ILE A 14 35.67 -2.59 -1.18
CA ILE A 14 34.34 -2.64 -1.83
C ILE A 14 33.38 -1.60 -1.25
N VAL A 15 33.46 -1.31 0.06
CA VAL A 15 32.63 -0.30 0.73
C VAL A 15 33.12 1.13 0.44
N GLU A 16 34.44 1.35 0.35
CA GLU A 16 35.04 2.65 0.02
C GLU A 16 35.04 2.94 -1.50
N ALA A 17 35.23 1.93 -2.35
CA ALA A 17 35.20 2.03 -3.82
C ALA A 17 33.84 1.65 -4.42
N GLY A 18 32.83 1.41 -3.59
CA GLY A 18 31.48 1.11 -4.05
C GLY A 18 31.04 2.18 -5.05
N PRO A 19 30.44 1.80 -6.20
CA PRO A 19 29.94 2.81 -7.11
C PRO A 19 29.00 3.69 -6.30
N LEU A 20 29.32 4.98 -6.24
CA LEU A 20 28.40 5.98 -5.73
C LEU A 20 27.26 6.02 -6.75
N VAL A 21 26.39 5.01 -6.69
CA VAL A 21 25.13 5.01 -7.40
C VAL A 21 24.35 6.10 -6.68
N LYS A 22 24.54 7.33 -7.15
CA LYS A 22 23.60 8.42 -6.93
C LYS A 22 22.33 7.95 -7.61
N ILE A 23 21.59 7.07 -6.95
CA ILE A 23 20.22 6.77 -7.34
C ILE A 23 19.53 8.12 -7.19
N PRO A 24 19.08 8.76 -8.29
CA PRO A 24 18.30 9.97 -8.15
C PRO A 24 17.15 9.69 -7.19
N GLU A 25 16.95 10.53 -6.18
CA GLU A 25 15.80 10.43 -5.28
C GLU A 25 14.54 10.43 -6.15
N GLY A 26 13.92 9.26 -6.31
CA GLY A 26 12.78 9.04 -7.23
C GLY A 26 13.02 8.02 -8.36
N ALA A 27 14.25 7.71 -8.76
CA ALA A 27 14.52 6.74 -9.83
C ALA A 27 14.16 5.30 -9.44
N VAL A 28 14.39 4.92 -8.18
CA VAL A 28 13.99 3.59 -7.68
C VAL A 28 12.48 3.47 -7.60
N ALA A 29 11.78 4.48 -7.05
CA ALA A 29 10.32 4.49 -7.00
C ALA A 29 9.67 4.49 -8.40
N SER A 30 10.28 5.18 -9.38
CA SER A 30 9.81 5.25 -10.78
C SER A 30 10.15 4.01 -11.62
N SER A 31 10.98 3.08 -11.13
CA SER A 31 11.42 1.91 -11.90
C SER A 31 10.60 0.65 -11.62
N PHE A 32 9.68 0.68 -10.66
CA PHE A 32 8.86 -0.48 -10.34
C PHE A 32 7.62 -0.55 -11.23
N THR A 33 7.38 -1.73 -11.78
CA THR A 33 6.03 -2.10 -12.23
C THR A 33 5.10 -2.28 -11.03
N GLU A 34 3.80 -2.14 -11.23
CA GLU A 34 2.77 -2.30 -10.19
C GLU A 34 2.96 -3.60 -9.37
N ARG A 35 3.22 -4.72 -10.06
CA ARG A 35 3.46 -6.02 -9.40
C ARG A 35 4.72 -6.04 -8.53
N GLN A 36 5.79 -5.39 -8.99
CA GLN A 36 7.04 -5.32 -8.22
C GLN A 36 6.87 -4.43 -6.99
N PHE A 37 6.13 -3.34 -7.12
CA PHE A 37 5.78 -2.49 -5.99
C PHE A 37 5.00 -3.26 -4.93
N PHE A 38 3.96 -4.00 -5.32
CA PHE A 38 3.19 -4.82 -4.38
C PHE A 38 4.00 -5.93 -3.72
N ALA A 39 4.86 -6.62 -4.49
CA ALA A 39 5.74 -7.65 -3.96
C ALA A 39 6.73 -7.07 -2.94
N GLU A 40 7.34 -5.92 -3.26
CA GLU A 40 8.34 -5.28 -2.40
C GLU A 40 7.70 -4.66 -1.15
N PHE A 41 6.52 -4.06 -1.29
CA PHE A 41 5.72 -3.61 -0.15
C PHE A 41 5.39 -4.79 0.76
N ASN A 42 4.89 -5.91 0.23
CA ASN A 42 4.60 -7.09 1.03
C ASN A 42 5.86 -7.66 1.68
N ARG A 43 7.02 -7.60 1.02
CA ARG A 43 8.30 -8.05 1.58
C ARG A 43 8.77 -7.18 2.75
N ILE A 44 8.61 -5.86 2.66
CA ILE A 44 9.07 -4.90 3.68
C ILE A 44 8.06 -4.78 4.82
N ALA A 45 6.78 -4.59 4.49
CA ALA A 45 5.71 -4.34 5.45
C ALA A 45 5.04 -5.62 5.96
N THR A 46 5.39 -6.80 5.41
CA THR A 46 4.77 -8.10 5.73
C THR A 46 3.23 -8.04 5.61
N THR A 47 2.73 -7.19 4.71
CA THR A 47 1.31 -6.87 4.57
C THR A 47 0.94 -6.86 3.10
N ASN A 48 -0.12 -7.59 2.75
CA ASN A 48 -0.70 -7.51 1.40
C ASN A 48 -1.45 -6.17 1.27
N LEU A 49 -0.88 -5.25 0.50
CA LEU A 49 -1.40 -3.89 0.34
C LEU A 49 -2.80 -3.86 -0.27
N GLU A 50 -3.06 -4.70 -1.29
CA GLU A 50 -4.37 -4.76 -1.95
C GLU A 50 -5.46 -5.16 -0.96
N ASN A 51 -5.25 -6.26 -0.22
CA ASN A 51 -6.19 -6.74 0.78
C ASN A 51 -6.39 -5.73 1.91
N TYR A 52 -5.31 -5.07 2.36
CA TYR A 52 -5.42 -4.04 3.39
C TYR A 52 -6.22 -2.83 2.89
N PHE A 53 -5.91 -2.32 1.70
CA PHE A 53 -6.56 -1.16 1.12
C PHE A 53 -8.03 -1.43 0.83
N PHE A 54 -8.34 -2.48 0.08
CA PHE A 54 -9.72 -2.82 -0.26
C PHE A 54 -10.51 -3.26 0.97
N GLY A 55 -9.89 -3.98 1.92
CA GLY A 55 -10.52 -4.32 3.19
C GLY A 55 -10.88 -3.08 4.01
N ALA A 56 -10.02 -2.05 4.01
CA ALA A 56 -10.34 -0.78 4.66
C ALA A 56 -11.47 -0.03 3.93
N VAL A 57 -11.46 0.00 2.59
CA VAL A 57 -12.55 0.58 1.80
C VAL A 57 -13.88 -0.13 2.11
N ASP A 58 -13.90 -1.46 2.10
CA ASP A 58 -15.08 -2.26 2.43
C ASP A 58 -15.57 -1.96 3.86
N PHE A 59 -14.64 -1.82 4.81
CA PHE A 59 -14.96 -1.55 6.21
C PHE A 59 -15.58 -0.16 6.43
N TYR A 60 -15.02 0.89 5.81
CA TYR A 60 -15.46 2.27 6.03
C TYR A 60 -16.65 2.67 5.14
N THR A 61 -16.86 2.02 3.99
CA THR A 61 -17.93 2.37 3.04
C THR A 61 -19.33 2.41 3.68
N PRO A 62 -19.76 1.43 4.51
CA PRO A 62 -21.07 1.49 5.17
C PRO A 62 -21.28 2.72 6.05
N CYS A 63 -20.21 3.20 6.71
CA CYS A 63 -20.25 4.42 7.52
C CYS A 63 -20.50 5.66 6.64
N PHE A 64 -19.78 5.79 5.52
CA PHE A 64 -20.00 6.87 4.56
C PHE A 64 -21.40 6.84 3.97
N VAL A 65 -21.92 5.66 3.59
CA VAL A 65 -23.29 5.51 3.08
C VAL A 65 -24.31 6.01 4.11
N THR A 66 -24.10 5.73 5.40
CA THR A 66 -24.98 6.21 6.47
C THR A 66 -24.97 7.74 6.57
N ILE A 67 -23.78 8.34 6.53
CA ILE A 67 -23.63 9.81 6.55
C ILE A 67 -24.31 10.42 5.33
N PHE A 68 -24.13 9.85 4.14
CA PHE A 68 -24.73 10.33 2.91
C PHE A 68 -26.26 10.27 2.96
N LYS A 69 -26.83 9.17 3.47
CA LYS A 69 -28.28 8.99 3.67
C LYS A 69 -28.87 10.03 4.64
N SER A 70 -28.09 10.53 5.61
CA SER A 70 -28.54 11.57 6.55
C SER A 70 -28.56 12.99 5.97
N LYS A 71 -27.82 13.26 4.89
CA LYS A 71 -27.73 14.61 4.31
C LYS A 71 -29.05 14.98 3.60
N LYS A 72 -29.45 16.25 3.70
CA LYS A 72 -30.66 16.81 3.09
C LYS A 72 -30.35 17.99 2.18
N GLY A 73 -31.36 18.48 1.45
CA GLY A 73 -31.24 19.55 0.46
C GLY A 73 -30.59 19.08 -0.83
N SER A 74 -30.20 20.03 -1.69
CA SER A 74 -29.64 19.75 -3.02
C SER A 74 -28.40 18.85 -3.01
N VAL A 75 -27.58 18.95 -1.97
CA VAL A 75 -26.43 18.05 -1.78
C VAL A 75 -26.89 16.64 -1.42
N GLY A 76 -27.90 16.51 -0.56
CA GLY A 76 -28.48 15.22 -0.19
C GLY A 76 -29.12 14.50 -1.37
N GLU A 77 -29.76 15.23 -2.29
CA GLU A 77 -30.35 14.67 -3.51
C GLU A 77 -29.27 14.05 -4.42
N LYS A 78 -28.17 14.78 -4.68
CA LYS A 78 -27.03 14.25 -5.45
C LYS A 78 -26.38 13.04 -4.78
N LEU A 79 -26.25 13.07 -3.45
CA LEU A 79 -25.72 11.93 -2.69
C LEU A 79 -26.67 10.73 -2.73
N ALA A 80 -27.99 10.96 -2.75
CA ALA A 80 -28.97 9.89 -2.85
C ALA A 80 -28.88 9.15 -4.19
N GLU A 81 -28.61 9.85 -5.30
CA GLU A 81 -28.35 9.23 -6.61
C GLU A 81 -27.14 8.29 -6.56
N ILE A 82 -26.05 8.73 -5.93
CA ILE A 82 -24.82 7.93 -5.75
C ILE A 82 -25.10 6.70 -4.88
N VAL A 83 -25.83 6.87 -3.78
CA VAL A 83 -26.20 5.78 -2.88
C VAL A 83 -27.11 4.76 -3.59
N GLN A 84 -28.07 5.21 -4.40
CA GLN A 84 -28.92 4.32 -5.20
C GLN A 84 -28.11 3.53 -6.24
N LEU A 85 -27.07 4.13 -6.83
CA LEU A 85 -26.16 3.43 -7.74
C LEU A 85 -25.38 2.32 -7.00
N ILE A 86 -24.97 2.58 -5.77
CA ILE A 86 -24.30 1.58 -4.91
C ILE A 86 -25.28 0.44 -4.57
N ASP A 87 -26.48 0.77 -4.11
CA ASP A 87 -27.51 -0.20 -3.70
C ASP A 87 -28.04 -1.04 -4.89
N SER A 88 -28.04 -0.49 -6.12
CA SER A 88 -28.51 -1.17 -7.34
C SER A 88 -27.47 -2.05 -8.02
N ARG A 89 -26.18 -1.86 -7.71
CA ARG A 89 -25.11 -2.73 -8.22
C ARG A 89 -25.20 -4.08 -7.52
N LYS A 90 -25.60 -5.13 -8.24
CA LYS A 90 -25.51 -6.53 -7.76
C LYS A 90 -24.06 -6.80 -7.34
N PRO A 91 -23.80 -7.51 -6.22
CA PRO A 91 -22.44 -7.84 -5.82
C PRO A 91 -21.82 -8.72 -6.91
N ASN A 92 -20.93 -8.13 -7.72
CA ASN A 92 -20.03 -8.89 -8.57
C ASN A 92 -19.04 -9.56 -7.63
N VAL A 93 -19.32 -10.83 -7.29
CA VAL A 93 -18.48 -11.73 -6.50
C VAL A 93 -18.07 -11.14 -5.14
N THR A 94 -18.81 -11.52 -4.10
CA THR A 94 -18.50 -11.25 -2.69
C THR A 94 -17.20 -11.95 -2.29
N ALA A 95 -16.06 -11.38 -2.63
CA ALA A 95 -14.85 -11.57 -1.85
C ALA A 95 -14.72 -10.34 -0.97
N VAL A 96 -15.34 -10.37 0.22
CA VAL A 96 -15.02 -9.38 1.25
C VAL A 96 -13.51 -9.50 1.48
N HIS A 97 -12.78 -8.42 1.23
CA HIS A 97 -11.34 -8.46 1.41
C HIS A 97 -11.04 -8.64 2.90
N PRO A 98 -10.16 -9.57 3.29
CA PRO A 98 -9.84 -9.80 4.69
C PRO A 98 -9.19 -8.54 5.27
N CYS A 99 -9.96 -7.81 6.09
CA CYS A 99 -9.45 -6.65 6.81
C CYS A 99 -8.44 -7.14 7.86
N SER A 100 -7.16 -6.81 7.70
CA SER A 100 -6.16 -6.98 8.74
C SER A 100 -6.18 -5.75 9.65
N PRO A 101 -6.59 -5.87 10.92
CA PRO A 101 -6.77 -4.70 11.80
C PRO A 101 -5.46 -4.11 12.33
N ARG A 102 -4.29 -4.49 11.81
CA ARG A 102 -3.02 -3.94 12.29
C ARG A 102 -2.70 -2.63 11.56
N PRO A 103 -2.69 -1.47 12.25
CA PRO A 103 -2.24 -0.23 11.64
C PRO A 103 -0.76 -0.35 11.28
N LEU A 104 -0.44 -0.04 10.03
CA LEU A 104 0.94 0.06 9.48
C LEU A 104 1.83 1.05 10.25
N CYS A 105 1.26 1.85 11.16
CA CYS A 105 1.92 2.94 11.88
C CYS A 105 2.23 2.60 13.35
N SER A 106 2.79 1.41 13.62
CA SER A 106 3.22 1.03 14.99
C SER A 106 4.68 0.58 15.09
N THR A 107 5.48 0.75 14.02
CA THR A 107 6.88 0.26 13.99
C THR A 107 7.87 1.21 13.31
N TRP A 108 7.61 2.52 13.35
CA TRP A 108 8.62 3.55 13.03
C TRP A 108 8.63 4.62 14.12
#